data_AF-A0A2V5UZ62-F1
#
_entry.id   AF-A0A2V5UZ62-F1
#
_cell.length_a   1.000
_cell.length_b   1.000
_cell.length_c   1.000
_cell.angle_alpha   90.00
_cell.angle_beta   90.00
_cell.angle_gamma   90.00
#
_symmetry.space_group_name_H-M   'P 1'
#
loop_
_entity.id
_entity.type
_entity.pdbx_description
1 polymer ?
#
loop_
_entity_poly.entity_id
_entity_poly.type
_entity_poly.pdbx_seq_one_letter_code
_entity_poly.pdbx_strand_id
1 'polypeptide(L)'
;MPESEMNPKHSKIPIQIRSVAGATCLAFLAGCATTPQTARGPQYPPAANTLREARSSQVPIERRAADYLQVAAICAPLLGNGTQETPARNTYNTAAAEITILLRSADGGQLWNHPLTLTNGGETYHLRLQPASYGVWAPDYFTAFKLPSEVERKQPKVLNIQNGVGGALVGVRTVNPREDLAPFKGITAPVTATLDFRGTDATLALRRPARQPTANVQGKVRTLAADYTAALAYYRPPSNFLAKKLMATFRPGRYVEKMGLYFLQPYDPHRIPVVFVHGLASSPFMWAQTINELDADPQVREHYQFGVFAYPTGYPPLYSALRLREALAKVDKLYPNHRGYVLVGHSLGGILAHMQVVTVTPAMWERTVGQPAREVLDRTAHDSLIYRSLIFQADPRIKRVVFICTPHRGSDTALTGLGRFGRSLIALPVAMTSIFRESLTDVDLTQFTGSARRLPNSVSGLSPKNPTLKIVNSAGISAPYHSIIGDRGKGDTPNSTDGVVPYWSSHLDGAQSEVIVPGPHGSQNLPQTIAELHRILRLHLKNSGELRTTIAETGY
;
A
#
# COMPACT_ATOMS: atom_id res chain seq x y z
N MET A 1 -58.61 -67.70 -23.83
CA MET A 1 -57.48 -68.58 -23.46
C MET A 1 -56.52 -67.76 -22.60
N PRO A 2 -56.02 -68.36 -21.52
CA PRO A 2 -55.46 -67.69 -20.33
C PRO A 2 -53.98 -67.33 -20.57
N GLU A 3 -53.19 -66.69 -19.71
CA GLU A 3 -53.08 -66.81 -18.26
C GLU A 3 -52.11 -65.70 -17.78
N SER A 4 -52.41 -65.07 -16.65
CA SER A 4 -51.51 -64.18 -15.93
C SER A 4 -51.11 -64.85 -14.62
N GLU A 5 -49.82 -65.11 -14.39
CA GLU A 5 -49.31 -65.61 -13.11
C GLU A 5 -48.14 -64.77 -12.55
N MET A 6 -48.44 -64.15 -11.42
CA MET A 6 -47.70 -64.08 -10.14
C MET A 6 -46.17 -64.29 -10.04
N ASN A 7 -45.49 -63.22 -9.54
CA ASN A 7 -44.58 -63.17 -8.35
C ASN A 7 -43.20 -63.91 -8.40
N PRO A 8 -42.28 -63.77 -7.41
CA PRO A 8 -41.57 -62.59 -6.87
C PRO A 8 -40.02 -62.77 -6.69
N LYS A 9 -39.35 -61.67 -6.24
CA LYS A 9 -38.17 -61.59 -5.34
C LYS A 9 -36.85 -62.34 -5.67
N HIS A 10 -35.75 -61.58 -5.74
CA HIS A 10 -34.48 -61.80 -5.01
C HIS A 10 -33.61 -60.52 -5.13
N SER A 11 -33.36 -59.80 -4.03
CA SER A 11 -32.18 -59.90 -3.12
C SER A 11 -31.09 -58.87 -3.46
N LYS A 12 -30.89 -57.91 -2.53
CA LYS A 12 -29.82 -56.90 -2.50
C LYS A 12 -28.70 -57.39 -1.58
N ILE A 13 -27.44 -57.46 -2.00
CA ILE A 13 -26.24 -57.14 -1.17
C ILE A 13 -25.04 -56.75 -2.07
N PRO A 14 -23.91 -56.17 -1.58
CA PRO A 14 -23.42 -54.85 -2.00
C PRO A 14 -21.99 -54.86 -2.59
N ILE A 15 -21.60 -53.78 -3.27
CA ILE A 15 -20.21 -53.61 -3.74
C ILE A 15 -19.38 -52.98 -2.61
N GLN A 16 -18.58 -53.81 -1.93
CA GLN A 16 -17.47 -53.38 -1.09
C GLN A 16 -16.31 -52.90 -1.98
N ILE A 17 -15.95 -51.62 -1.90
CA ILE A 17 -14.70 -51.13 -2.46
C ILE A 17 -13.61 -51.35 -1.41
N ARG A 18 -12.67 -52.23 -1.75
CA ARG A 18 -11.51 -52.62 -0.94
C ARG A 18 -10.57 -51.44 -0.72
N SER A 19 -10.29 -51.17 0.55
CA SER A 19 -9.14 -50.43 1.03
C SER A 19 -7.87 -51.22 0.73
N VAL A 20 -6.98 -50.69 -0.10
CA VAL A 20 -5.61 -51.20 -0.22
C VAL A 20 -4.69 -50.20 0.46
N ALA A 21 -4.16 -50.63 1.62
CA ALA A 21 -3.09 -49.97 2.31
C ALA A 21 -1.78 -50.20 1.54
N GLY A 22 -1.17 -49.11 1.07
CA GLY A 22 0.20 -49.07 0.60
C GLY A 22 0.99 -48.13 1.50
N ALA A 23 1.65 -48.69 2.51
CA ALA A 23 2.79 -48.04 3.14
C ALA A 23 3.94 -48.03 2.12
N THR A 24 4.65 -46.91 1.96
CA THR A 24 6.12 -46.77 2.01
C THR A 24 6.53 -45.34 1.57
N CYS A 25 7.57 -44.82 2.24
CA CYS A 25 8.39 -43.64 1.92
C CYS A 25 7.97 -42.26 2.47
N LEU A 26 8.42 -42.01 3.71
CA LEU A 26 8.85 -40.68 4.16
C LEU A 26 9.82 -40.08 3.14
N ALA A 27 9.39 -39.01 2.46
CA ALA A 27 10.30 -38.10 1.77
C ALA A 27 10.48 -36.85 2.64
N PHE A 28 11.66 -36.71 3.23
CA PHE A 28 12.18 -35.45 3.73
C PHE A 28 12.21 -34.44 2.58
N LEU A 29 11.29 -33.46 2.58
CA LEU A 29 11.41 -32.30 1.72
C LEU A 29 12.43 -31.33 2.33
N ALA A 30 13.71 -31.62 2.10
CA ALA A 30 14.75 -30.59 2.12
C ALA A 30 14.50 -29.67 0.92
N GLY A 31 13.81 -28.55 1.18
CA GLY A 31 13.57 -27.51 0.18
C GLY A 31 14.86 -26.77 -0.15
N CYS A 32 15.69 -27.34 -1.03
CA CYS A 32 16.75 -26.60 -1.71
C CYS A 32 16.11 -25.64 -2.72
N ALA A 33 15.82 -24.42 -2.28
CA ALA A 33 15.55 -23.32 -3.19
C ALA A 33 16.87 -22.85 -3.82
N THR A 34 17.34 -23.54 -4.86
CA THR A 34 18.37 -22.99 -5.75
C THR A 34 17.72 -21.90 -6.59
N THR A 35 17.92 -20.64 -6.19
CA THR A 35 17.62 -19.48 -7.04
C THR A 35 18.37 -19.63 -8.38
N PRO A 36 17.71 -19.40 -9.53
CA PRO A 36 18.37 -19.51 -10.83
C PRO A 36 19.53 -18.50 -10.93
N GLN A 37 20.69 -18.99 -11.39
CA GLN A 37 21.96 -18.26 -11.54
C GLN A 37 21.92 -17.07 -12.52
N THR A 38 20.81 -16.87 -13.24
CA THR A 38 20.71 -15.95 -14.38
C THR A 38 20.54 -14.47 -14.02
N ALA A 39 20.37 -14.11 -12.74
CA ALA A 39 20.17 -12.73 -12.30
C ALA A 39 21.42 -12.05 -11.70
N ARG A 40 22.57 -12.72 -11.68
CA ARG A 40 23.76 -12.23 -10.95
C ARG A 40 24.83 -11.81 -11.97
N GLY A 41 25.17 -10.52 -12.00
CA GLY A 41 26.23 -9.97 -12.85
C GLY A 41 27.60 -10.61 -12.59
N PRO A 42 28.63 -10.29 -13.40
CA PRO A 42 29.95 -10.89 -13.28
C PRO A 42 30.53 -10.66 -11.87
N GLN A 43 31.05 -11.71 -11.26
CA GLN A 43 31.67 -11.68 -9.93
C GLN A 43 33.16 -11.31 -10.06
N TYR A 44 33.72 -10.65 -9.04
CA TYR A 44 35.16 -10.41 -8.97
C TYR A 44 35.91 -11.74 -8.75
N PRO A 45 36.71 -12.22 -9.73
CA PRO A 45 37.27 -13.57 -9.67
C PRO A 45 38.08 -13.88 -8.41
N PRO A 46 38.91 -12.96 -7.87
CA PRO A 46 39.67 -13.22 -6.64
C PRO A 46 38.82 -13.50 -5.39
N ALA A 47 37.55 -13.10 -5.37
CA ALA A 47 36.66 -13.29 -4.23
C ALA A 47 35.53 -14.32 -4.49
N ALA A 48 35.46 -14.90 -5.70
CA ALA A 48 34.35 -15.75 -6.12
C ALA A 48 34.28 -17.08 -5.35
N ASN A 49 35.42 -17.69 -5.04
CA ASN A 49 35.48 -18.95 -4.28
C ASN A 49 35.03 -18.75 -2.84
N THR A 50 35.58 -17.75 -2.14
CA THR A 50 35.19 -17.38 -0.77
C THR A 50 33.70 -17.02 -0.70
N LEU A 51 33.17 -16.28 -1.68
CA LEU A 51 31.74 -15.96 -1.72
C LEU A 51 30.86 -17.21 -1.89
N ARG A 52 31.33 -18.22 -2.63
CA ARG A 52 30.63 -19.50 -2.78
C ARG A 52 30.64 -20.29 -1.47
N GLU A 53 31.75 -20.28 -0.74
CA GLU A 53 31.87 -20.91 0.59
C GLU A 53 30.95 -20.22 1.61
N ALA A 54 30.92 -18.89 1.65
CA ALA A 54 30.03 -18.10 2.51
C ALA A 54 28.53 -18.42 2.33
N ARG A 55 28.15 -18.88 1.13
CA ARG A 55 26.77 -19.26 0.79
C ARG A 55 26.45 -20.72 1.11
N SER A 56 27.45 -21.56 1.31
CA SER A 56 27.25 -22.99 1.58
C SER A 56 26.61 -23.20 2.94
N SER A 57 25.48 -23.91 2.99
CA SER A 57 24.84 -24.29 4.25
C SER A 57 25.63 -25.34 5.05
N GLN A 58 26.68 -25.92 4.47
CA GLN A 58 27.56 -26.89 5.13
C GLN A 58 28.65 -26.22 5.97
N VAL A 59 28.86 -24.91 5.79
CA VAL A 59 29.86 -24.14 6.53
C VAL A 59 29.19 -23.55 7.78
N PRO A 60 29.84 -23.60 8.97
CA PRO A 60 29.33 -22.96 10.19
C PRO A 60 29.02 -21.47 9.98
N ILE A 61 28.01 -20.95 10.69
CA ILE A 61 27.45 -19.62 10.42
C ILE A 61 28.49 -18.51 10.67
N GLU A 62 29.27 -18.60 11.74
CA GLU A 62 30.34 -17.65 12.08
C GLU A 62 31.42 -17.65 11.01
N ARG A 63 31.74 -18.83 10.47
CA ARG A 63 32.70 -18.97 9.37
C ARG A 63 32.16 -18.34 8.09
N ARG A 64 30.89 -18.58 7.76
CA ARG A 64 30.22 -17.92 6.62
C ARG A 64 30.20 -16.40 6.78
N ALA A 65 29.96 -15.90 7.99
CA ALA A 65 30.00 -14.48 8.28
C ALA A 65 31.41 -13.90 8.08
N ALA A 66 32.45 -14.59 8.56
CA ALA A 66 33.85 -14.23 8.31
C ALA A 66 34.20 -14.24 6.81
N ASP A 67 33.73 -15.26 6.06
CA ASP A 67 33.92 -15.35 4.60
C ASP A 67 33.29 -14.14 3.88
N TYR A 68 32.08 -13.71 4.25
CA TYR A 68 31.46 -12.50 3.67
C TYR A 68 32.25 -11.23 4.00
N LEU A 69 32.80 -11.10 5.22
CA LEU A 69 33.65 -9.97 5.58
C LEU A 69 34.92 -9.94 4.74
N GLN A 70 35.57 -11.09 4.54
CA GLN A 70 36.75 -11.20 3.70
C GLN A 70 36.46 -10.82 2.23
N VAL A 71 35.35 -11.31 1.68
CA VAL A 71 34.90 -10.96 0.33
C VAL A 71 34.70 -9.45 0.19
N ALA A 72 34.03 -8.83 1.16
CA ALA A 72 33.80 -7.39 1.16
C ALA A 72 35.11 -6.60 1.34
N ALA A 73 36.03 -7.05 2.19
CA ALA A 73 37.32 -6.41 2.44
C ALA A 73 38.21 -6.42 1.19
N ILE A 74 38.28 -7.54 0.46
CA ILE A 74 39.03 -7.65 -0.82
C ILE A 74 38.47 -6.67 -1.86
N CYS A 75 37.16 -6.49 -1.91
CA CYS A 75 36.50 -5.66 -2.93
C CYS A 75 36.43 -4.17 -2.56
N ALA A 76 36.47 -3.82 -1.27
CA ALA A 76 36.28 -2.45 -0.76
C ALA A 76 37.25 -1.39 -1.37
N PRO A 77 38.55 -1.67 -1.55
CA PRO A 77 39.48 -0.74 -2.20
C PRO A 77 39.16 -0.49 -3.68
N LEU A 78 38.49 -1.45 -4.33
CA LEU A 78 38.21 -1.48 -5.77
C LEU A 78 36.85 -0.86 -6.14
N LEU A 79 36.14 -0.28 -5.16
CA LEU A 79 34.83 0.34 -5.37
C LEU A 79 34.88 1.59 -6.26
N GLY A 80 36.07 2.19 -6.46
CA GLY A 80 36.23 3.40 -7.27
C GLY A 80 35.34 4.55 -6.80
N ASN A 81 34.68 5.23 -7.75
CA ASN A 81 33.64 6.24 -7.49
C ASN A 81 32.28 5.63 -7.08
N GLY A 82 32.08 4.32 -7.30
CA GLY A 82 30.86 3.60 -6.97
C GLY A 82 29.70 3.74 -7.98
N THR A 83 29.80 4.63 -8.97
CA THR A 83 28.71 4.89 -9.92
C THR A 83 28.69 3.87 -11.06
N GLN A 84 29.87 3.49 -11.55
CA GLN A 84 30.02 2.46 -12.58
C GLN A 84 29.86 1.05 -11.99
N GLU A 85 29.20 0.19 -12.76
CA GLU A 85 29.09 -1.22 -12.41
C GLU A 85 30.41 -1.94 -12.68
N THR A 86 30.99 -2.54 -11.65
CA THR A 86 32.19 -3.36 -11.75
C THR A 86 31.98 -4.69 -11.01
N PRO A 87 32.68 -5.77 -11.41
CA PRO A 87 32.60 -7.05 -10.68
C PRO A 87 32.92 -6.91 -9.19
N ALA A 88 33.89 -6.06 -8.83
CA ALA A 88 34.24 -5.80 -7.43
C ALA A 88 33.10 -5.11 -6.66
N ARG A 89 32.46 -4.09 -7.25
CA ARG A 89 31.29 -3.43 -6.64
C ARG A 89 30.14 -4.41 -6.43
N ASN A 90 29.85 -5.23 -7.45
CA ASN A 90 28.76 -6.20 -7.37
C ASN A 90 29.01 -7.28 -6.31
N THR A 91 30.25 -7.77 -6.23
CA THR A 91 30.67 -8.72 -5.20
C THR A 91 30.63 -8.11 -3.80
N TYR A 92 31.09 -6.87 -3.61
CA TYR A 92 30.97 -6.13 -2.35
C TYR A 92 29.51 -5.93 -1.92
N ASN A 93 28.66 -5.43 -2.83
CA ASN A 93 27.24 -5.20 -2.56
C ASN A 93 26.54 -6.51 -2.15
N THR A 94 26.87 -7.60 -2.84
CA THR A 94 26.36 -8.93 -2.54
C THR A 94 26.76 -9.38 -1.13
N ALA A 95 28.06 -9.30 -0.80
CA ALA A 95 28.55 -9.70 0.51
C ALA A 95 27.94 -8.87 1.65
N ALA A 96 27.81 -7.56 1.47
CA ALA A 96 27.18 -6.68 2.45
C ALA A 96 25.68 -6.99 2.67
N ALA A 97 24.93 -7.29 1.61
CA ALA A 97 23.53 -7.70 1.72
C ALA A 97 23.38 -9.07 2.40
N GLU A 98 24.13 -10.07 1.94
CA GLU A 98 23.99 -11.45 2.38
C GLU A 98 24.48 -11.66 3.82
N ILE A 99 25.55 -10.99 4.27
CA ILE A 99 25.95 -11.02 5.69
C ILE A 99 24.89 -10.39 6.59
N THR A 100 24.25 -9.31 6.15
CA THR A 100 23.18 -8.65 6.92
C THR A 100 22.01 -9.61 7.13
N ILE A 101 21.60 -10.32 6.08
CA ILE A 101 20.54 -11.33 6.17
C ILE A 101 20.98 -12.51 7.06
N LEU A 102 22.21 -13.02 6.87
CA LEU A 102 22.75 -14.13 7.66
C LEU A 102 22.72 -13.81 9.15
N LEU A 103 23.34 -12.70 9.56
CA LEU A 103 23.44 -12.31 10.97
C LEU A 103 22.06 -12.08 11.60
N ARG A 104 21.11 -11.51 10.84
CA ARG A 104 19.76 -11.24 11.35
C ARG A 104 18.89 -12.50 11.48
N SER A 105 19.10 -13.51 10.63
CA SER A 105 18.22 -14.69 10.54
C SER A 105 18.78 -15.97 11.18
N ALA A 106 20.09 -16.07 11.31
CA ALA A 106 20.75 -17.21 11.94
C ALA A 106 20.45 -17.30 13.44
N ASP A 107 20.28 -18.52 13.95
CA ASP A 107 20.17 -18.85 15.38
C ASP A 107 19.21 -17.95 16.16
N GLY A 108 18.07 -17.59 15.56
CA GLY A 108 17.08 -16.71 16.19
C GLY A 108 17.54 -15.26 16.35
N GLY A 109 18.57 -14.83 15.62
CA GLY A 109 19.18 -13.51 15.72
C GLY A 109 20.31 -13.44 16.75
N GLN A 110 20.85 -14.58 17.22
CA GLN A 110 21.94 -14.62 18.21
C GLN A 110 23.24 -13.99 17.76
N LEU A 111 23.44 -13.76 16.46
CA LEU A 111 24.61 -13.05 15.91
C LEU A 111 24.28 -11.59 15.52
N TRP A 112 23.13 -11.06 15.95
CA TRP A 112 22.67 -9.73 15.57
C TRP A 112 22.87 -8.70 16.69
N ASN A 113 23.25 -7.47 16.30
CA ASN A 113 23.24 -6.28 17.16
C ASN A 113 24.10 -6.36 18.45
N HIS A 114 25.28 -6.98 18.36
CA HIS A 114 26.36 -6.90 19.36
C HIS A 114 27.71 -7.10 18.65
N PRO A 115 28.84 -6.74 19.28
CA PRO A 115 30.16 -6.97 18.70
C PRO A 115 30.43 -8.45 18.49
N LEU A 116 31.01 -8.81 17.33
CA LEU A 116 31.40 -10.17 16.99
C LEU A 116 32.88 -10.24 16.66
N THR A 117 33.52 -11.34 17.03
CA THR A 117 34.87 -11.71 16.59
C THR A 117 34.75 -12.96 15.73
N LEU A 118 35.08 -12.83 14.44
CA LEU A 118 34.82 -13.84 13.43
C LEU A 118 36.13 -14.21 12.72
N THR A 119 36.49 -15.49 12.74
CA THR A 119 37.80 -15.95 12.23
C THR A 119 37.65 -16.85 11.00
N ASN A 120 38.41 -16.53 9.96
CA ASN A 120 38.52 -17.32 8.74
C ASN A 120 39.99 -17.44 8.29
N GLY A 121 40.50 -18.67 8.14
CA GLY A 121 41.75 -18.91 7.40
C GLY A 121 42.98 -18.18 7.97
N GLY A 122 42.97 -17.88 9.28
CA GLY A 122 44.02 -17.10 9.95
C GLY A 122 43.73 -15.60 10.07
N GLU A 123 42.74 -15.06 9.36
CA GLU A 123 42.26 -13.68 9.53
C GLU A 123 41.12 -13.63 10.55
N THR A 124 41.18 -12.65 11.47
CA THR A 124 40.13 -12.41 12.46
C THR A 124 39.56 -11.02 12.28
N TYR A 125 38.26 -10.94 12.02
CA TYR A 125 37.51 -9.69 11.87
C TYR A 125 36.74 -9.37 13.15
N HIS A 126 36.74 -8.08 13.53
CA HIS A 126 35.92 -7.56 14.61
C HIS A 126 34.76 -6.75 14.01
N LEU A 127 33.56 -7.32 14.03
CA LEU A 127 32.38 -6.71 13.43
C LEU A 127 31.56 -5.98 14.49
N ARG A 128 31.17 -4.74 14.18
CA ARG A 128 30.18 -3.98 14.94
C ARG A 128 29.12 -3.37 14.02
N LEU A 129 27.94 -3.07 14.56
CA LEU A 129 26.90 -2.35 13.84
C LEU A 129 26.98 -0.85 14.16
N GLN A 130 26.79 -0.02 13.13
CA GLN A 130 26.73 1.43 13.33
C GLN A 130 25.43 1.81 14.07
N PRO A 131 25.50 2.64 15.14
CA PRO A 131 24.32 3.14 15.83
C PRO A 131 23.39 3.97 14.93
N ALA A 132 22.14 4.11 15.37
CA ALA A 132 21.14 4.92 14.70
C ALA A 132 21.59 6.38 14.53
N SER A 133 21.30 6.96 13.38
CA SER A 133 21.50 8.39 13.10
C SER A 133 20.54 8.82 11.98
N TYR A 134 20.59 10.08 11.55
CA TYR A 134 19.73 10.59 10.49
C TYR A 134 19.70 9.68 9.24
N GLY A 135 20.88 9.25 8.76
CA GLY A 135 21.07 8.42 7.58
C GLY A 135 21.22 6.90 7.85
N VAL A 136 21.12 6.46 9.09
CA VAL A 136 21.34 5.06 9.49
C VAL A 136 20.21 4.57 10.37
N TRP A 137 19.56 3.48 9.96
CA TRP A 137 18.53 2.82 10.76
C TRP A 137 19.11 2.27 12.06
N ALA A 138 18.32 2.27 13.13
CA ALA A 138 18.66 1.52 14.32
C ALA A 138 18.79 0.02 13.98
N PRO A 139 19.84 -0.68 14.44
CA PRO A 139 20.04 -2.09 14.16
C PRO A 139 18.85 -3.01 14.46
N ASP A 140 18.06 -2.68 15.47
CA ASP A 140 16.91 -3.45 15.95
C ASP A 140 15.57 -2.98 15.35
N TYR A 141 15.57 -1.97 14.47
CA TYR A 141 14.34 -1.44 13.90
C TYR A 141 13.60 -2.48 13.05
N PHE A 142 14.31 -3.20 12.17
CA PHE A 142 13.72 -4.22 11.30
C PHE A 142 13.83 -5.61 11.93
N THR A 143 12.75 -6.38 11.79
CA THR A 143 12.69 -7.74 12.29
C THR A 143 13.30 -8.74 11.31
N ALA A 144 13.32 -8.42 10.01
CA ALA A 144 13.90 -9.24 8.96
C ALA A 144 14.38 -8.37 7.78
N PHE A 145 15.23 -8.94 6.93
CA PHE A 145 15.66 -8.37 5.66
C PHE A 145 15.39 -9.34 4.51
N LYS A 146 15.16 -8.81 3.31
CA LYS A 146 15.06 -9.59 2.07
C LYS A 146 15.90 -8.97 0.98
N LEU A 147 16.41 -9.79 0.08
CA LEU A 147 16.98 -9.30 -1.16
C LEU A 147 15.87 -8.77 -2.07
N PRO A 148 16.11 -7.68 -2.82
CA PRO A 148 15.16 -7.20 -3.82
C PRO A 148 14.75 -8.26 -4.86
N SER A 149 15.60 -9.26 -5.13
CA SER A 149 15.32 -10.39 -6.04
C SER A 149 14.34 -11.42 -5.47
N GLU A 150 14.16 -11.48 -4.15
CA GLU A 150 13.20 -12.36 -3.49
C GLU A 150 11.79 -11.74 -3.45
N VAL A 151 11.68 -10.47 -3.85
CA VAL A 151 10.42 -9.76 -3.99
C VAL A 151 9.89 -9.94 -5.41
N GLU A 152 8.80 -10.70 -5.58
CA GLU A 152 8.05 -10.84 -6.82
C GLU A 152 7.51 -9.48 -7.27
N ARG A 153 7.82 -9.11 -8.52
CA ARG A 153 7.54 -7.79 -9.09
C ARG A 153 6.48 -7.84 -10.16
N LYS A 154 5.28 -8.33 -9.82
CA LYS A 154 4.15 -8.30 -10.78
C LYS A 154 3.66 -6.87 -11.04
N GLN A 155 3.64 -6.05 -10.00
CA GLN A 155 3.37 -4.61 -10.01
C GLN A 155 4.12 -3.98 -8.83
N PRO A 156 4.64 -2.75 -8.91
CA PRO A 156 4.66 -1.81 -10.06
C PRO A 156 5.46 -2.32 -11.27
N LYS A 157 5.17 -1.79 -12.48
CA LYS A 157 5.88 -2.15 -13.73
C LYS A 157 7.20 -1.39 -13.92
N VAL A 158 7.22 -0.11 -13.55
CA VAL A 158 8.41 0.74 -13.60
C VAL A 158 9.26 0.45 -12.36
N LEU A 159 10.56 0.21 -12.55
CA LEU A 159 11.50 -0.05 -11.46
C LEU A 159 12.27 1.22 -11.11
N ASN A 160 12.20 1.62 -9.85
CA ASN A 160 12.97 2.72 -9.28
C ASN A 160 14.18 2.16 -8.55
N ILE A 161 15.27 2.01 -9.29
CA ILE A 161 16.52 1.47 -8.80
C ILE A 161 17.58 2.56 -8.90
N GLN A 162 18.33 2.75 -7.82
CA GLN A 162 19.51 3.60 -7.77
C GLN A 162 20.75 2.71 -7.77
N ASN A 163 21.57 2.87 -8.80
CA ASN A 163 22.87 2.22 -8.85
C ASN A 163 23.84 2.89 -7.87
N GLY A 164 24.65 2.08 -7.18
CA GLY A 164 25.60 2.59 -6.20
C GLY A 164 26.30 1.51 -5.41
N VAL A 165 26.84 1.92 -4.26
CA VAL A 165 27.59 1.06 -3.34
C VAL A 165 26.72 0.61 -2.17
N GLY A 166 26.96 -0.62 -1.73
CA GLY A 166 26.26 -1.29 -0.65
C GLY A 166 25.23 -2.31 -1.12
N GLY A 167 24.90 -3.25 -0.26
CA GLY A 167 23.90 -4.27 -0.51
C GLY A 167 22.50 -3.72 -0.37
N ALA A 168 21.77 -3.57 -1.48
CA ALA A 168 20.37 -3.16 -1.46
C ALA A 168 19.51 -4.27 -0.83
N LEU A 169 18.64 -3.88 0.10
CA LEU A 169 17.78 -4.75 0.90
C LEU A 169 16.38 -4.14 1.05
N VAL A 170 15.40 -5.00 1.29
CA VAL A 170 14.10 -4.60 1.84
C VAL A 170 14.10 -4.93 3.33
N GLY A 171 14.10 -3.90 4.17
CA GLY A 171 13.86 -4.05 5.61
C GLY A 171 12.38 -4.31 5.86
N VAL A 172 12.06 -5.29 6.70
CA VAL A 172 10.70 -5.66 7.08
C VAL A 172 10.58 -5.64 8.61
N ARG A 173 9.64 -4.86 9.10
CA ARG A 173 9.31 -4.75 10.53
C ARG A 173 7.92 -5.33 10.79
N THR A 174 7.88 -6.45 11.50
CA THR A 174 6.65 -7.13 11.90
C THR A 174 6.71 -7.40 13.40
N VAL A 175 5.88 -6.71 14.16
CA VAL A 175 5.81 -6.83 15.63
C VAL A 175 4.45 -7.37 16.08
N ASN A 176 4.41 -7.92 17.29
CA ASN A 176 3.20 -8.43 17.93
C ASN A 176 3.07 -7.83 19.35
N PRO A 177 2.00 -7.07 19.68
CA PRO A 177 0.88 -6.71 18.80
C PRO A 177 1.30 -5.84 17.61
N ARG A 178 0.53 -5.89 16.51
CA ARG A 178 0.79 -5.10 15.31
C ARG A 178 0.75 -3.61 15.65
N GLU A 179 1.74 -2.86 15.15
CA GLU A 179 1.76 -1.40 15.24
C GLU A 179 0.49 -0.76 14.64
N ASP A 180 0.04 0.31 15.27
CA ASP A 180 -1.06 1.11 14.73
C ASP A 180 -0.71 1.64 13.33
N LEU A 181 -1.70 1.60 12.43
CA LEU A 181 -1.57 2.05 11.04
C LEU A 181 -0.53 1.26 10.21
N ALA A 182 0.07 0.20 10.76
CA ALA A 182 0.95 -0.67 10.00
C ALA A 182 0.15 -1.63 9.11
N PRO A 183 0.60 -1.91 7.87
CA PRO A 183 0.04 -2.99 7.07
C PRO A 183 0.15 -4.34 7.80
N PHE A 184 -0.79 -5.26 7.54
CA PHE A 184 -0.78 -6.60 8.17
C PHE A 184 0.46 -7.45 7.86
N LYS A 185 1.22 -7.07 6.84
CA LYS A 185 2.47 -7.72 6.44
C LYS A 185 3.71 -7.07 7.06
N GLY A 186 3.52 -6.11 7.96
CA GLY A 186 4.59 -5.30 8.53
C GLY A 186 4.87 -4.03 7.73
N ILE A 187 5.69 -3.17 8.31
CA ILE A 187 6.19 -1.95 7.66
C ILE A 187 7.46 -2.32 6.88
N THR A 188 7.58 -1.81 5.65
CA THR A 188 8.78 -2.01 4.82
C THR A 188 9.49 -0.71 4.53
N ALA A 189 10.79 -0.80 4.26
CA ALA A 189 11.59 0.31 3.75
C ALA A 189 12.78 -0.19 2.92
N PRO A 190 13.25 0.62 1.95
CA PRO A 190 14.53 0.35 1.30
C PRO A 190 15.68 0.58 2.29
N VAL A 191 16.61 -0.37 2.33
CA VAL A 191 17.80 -0.36 3.20
C VAL A 191 19.02 -0.63 2.34
N THR A 192 20.14 0.03 2.63
CA THR A 192 21.43 -0.29 2.00
C THR A 192 22.42 -0.72 3.07
N ALA A 193 22.87 -1.96 3.04
CA ALA A 193 23.93 -2.44 3.91
C ALA A 193 25.30 -1.99 3.39
N THR A 194 26.10 -1.32 4.20
CA THR A 194 27.48 -0.94 3.86
C THR A 194 28.45 -1.45 4.90
N LEU A 195 29.65 -1.86 4.47
CA LEU A 195 30.75 -2.30 5.32
C LEU A 195 31.94 -1.33 5.21
N ASP A 196 32.34 -0.76 6.33
CA ASP A 196 33.53 0.09 6.49
C ASP A 196 34.65 -0.70 7.20
N PHE A 197 35.89 -0.63 6.70
CA PHE A 197 37.03 -1.41 7.21
C PHE A 197 38.15 -0.49 7.70
N ARG A 198 38.73 -0.81 8.86
CA ARG A 198 40.00 -0.26 9.37
C ARG A 198 40.87 -1.43 9.79
N GLY A 199 41.74 -1.89 8.88
CA GLY A 199 42.36 -3.20 9.03
C GLY A 199 41.26 -4.28 9.06
N THR A 200 41.23 -5.09 10.11
CA THR A 200 40.22 -6.14 10.31
C THR A 200 39.02 -5.68 11.16
N ASP A 201 38.99 -4.44 11.64
CA ASP A 201 37.81 -3.85 12.26
C ASP A 201 36.79 -3.49 11.18
N ALA A 202 35.62 -4.14 11.23
CA ALA A 202 34.53 -3.97 10.29
C ALA A 202 33.34 -3.27 10.96
N THR A 203 32.75 -2.28 10.29
CA THR A 203 31.52 -1.62 10.72
C THR A 203 30.42 -1.83 9.68
N LEU A 204 29.36 -2.53 10.04
CA LEU A 204 28.15 -2.70 9.24
C LEU A 204 27.16 -1.59 9.54
N ALA A 205 26.73 -0.84 8.52
CA ALA A 205 25.72 0.21 8.65
C ALA A 205 24.49 -0.10 7.80
N LEU A 206 23.31 0.09 8.38
CA LEU A 206 22.01 -0.02 7.70
C LEU A 206 21.56 1.35 7.22
N ARG A 207 22.01 1.77 6.04
CA ARG A 207 21.76 3.11 5.51
C ARG A 207 20.31 3.29 5.08
N ARG A 208 19.85 4.55 5.11
CA ARG A 208 18.49 5.01 4.74
C ARG A 208 18.52 5.70 3.36
N PRO A 209 18.61 4.98 2.23
CA PRO A 209 18.78 5.61 0.92
C PRO A 209 17.63 6.55 0.53
N ALA A 210 16.42 6.33 1.04
CA ALA A 210 15.28 7.21 0.80
C ALA A 210 15.36 8.57 1.51
N ARG A 211 16.20 8.69 2.54
CA ARG A 211 16.44 9.92 3.32
C ARG A 211 17.78 10.55 2.94
N GLN A 212 18.82 9.72 2.80
CA GLN A 212 20.17 10.15 2.45
C GLN A 212 20.68 9.22 1.33
N PRO A 213 20.62 9.65 0.05
CA PRO A 213 20.93 8.78 -1.09
C PRO A 213 22.43 8.52 -1.26
N THR A 214 23.27 9.25 -0.53
CA THR A 214 24.73 9.10 -0.50
C THR A 214 25.21 8.87 0.93
N ALA A 215 26.30 8.13 1.12
CA ALA A 215 26.95 8.00 2.42
C ALA A 215 28.48 7.92 2.27
N ASN A 216 29.21 8.19 3.36
CA ASN A 216 30.62 7.85 3.42
C ASN A 216 30.76 6.32 3.52
N VAL A 217 31.42 5.72 2.54
CA VAL A 217 31.76 4.30 2.49
C VAL A 217 33.23 4.21 2.10
N GLN A 218 34.05 3.55 2.92
CA GLN A 218 35.50 3.40 2.78
C GLN A 218 36.20 4.75 2.60
N GLY A 219 35.83 5.74 3.41
CA GLY A 219 36.43 7.08 3.42
C GLY A 219 36.04 7.99 2.25
N LYS A 220 35.11 7.58 1.37
CA LYS A 220 34.63 8.38 0.24
C LYS A 220 33.11 8.51 0.27
N VAL A 221 32.59 9.69 -0.04
CA VAL A 221 31.15 9.88 -0.26
C VAL A 221 30.75 9.20 -1.56
N ARG A 222 29.81 8.25 -1.47
CA ARG A 222 29.32 7.47 -2.61
C ARG A 222 27.82 7.40 -2.63
N THR A 223 27.25 7.35 -3.83
CA THR A 223 25.84 7.01 -4.05
C THR A 223 25.56 5.60 -3.53
N LEU A 224 24.50 5.44 -2.75
CA LEU A 224 24.08 4.15 -2.22
C LEU A 224 23.31 3.36 -3.28
N ALA A 225 23.50 2.05 -3.33
CA ALA A 225 22.61 1.20 -4.10
C ALA A 225 21.25 1.07 -3.38
N ALA A 226 20.15 1.23 -4.10
CA ALA A 226 18.82 1.10 -3.53
C ALA A 226 17.81 0.57 -4.55
N ASP A 227 16.86 -0.21 -4.08
CA ASP A 227 15.68 -0.62 -4.85
C ASP A 227 14.44 -0.14 -4.10
N TYR A 228 13.98 1.06 -4.47
CA TYR A 228 12.82 1.69 -3.83
C TYR A 228 11.53 0.92 -4.16
N THR A 229 11.44 0.39 -5.38
CA THR A 229 10.28 -0.39 -5.83
C THR A 229 10.12 -1.69 -5.05
N ALA A 230 11.21 -2.40 -4.72
CA ALA A 230 11.13 -3.67 -4.01
C ALA A 230 10.47 -3.55 -2.62
N ALA A 231 10.71 -2.43 -1.91
CA ALA A 231 10.08 -2.20 -0.61
C ALA A 231 8.55 -2.07 -0.73
N LEU A 232 8.07 -1.37 -1.77
CA LEU A 232 6.63 -1.22 -2.05
C LEU A 232 6.02 -2.53 -2.61
N ALA A 233 6.71 -3.19 -3.54
CA ALA A 233 6.27 -4.44 -4.18
C ALA A 233 6.20 -5.63 -3.20
N TYR A 234 6.80 -5.50 -2.01
CA TYR A 234 6.60 -6.45 -0.91
C TYR A 234 5.11 -6.61 -0.56
N TYR A 235 4.32 -5.54 -0.68
CA TYR A 235 2.88 -5.57 -0.52
C TYR A 235 2.21 -6.12 -1.78
N ARG A 236 2.06 -7.44 -1.84
CA ARG A 236 1.44 -8.11 -3.00
C ARG A 236 -0.07 -8.22 -2.85
N PRO A 237 -0.84 -8.03 -3.92
CA PRO A 237 -2.23 -8.47 -3.95
C PRO A 237 -2.27 -9.99 -3.76
N PRO A 238 -3.27 -10.52 -3.02
CA PRO A 238 -3.38 -11.96 -2.83
C PRO A 238 -3.56 -12.68 -4.17
N SER A 239 -2.90 -13.83 -4.34
CA SER A 239 -2.87 -14.63 -5.58
C SER A 239 -4.23 -14.95 -6.20
N ASN A 240 -5.29 -15.02 -5.39
CA ASN A 240 -6.66 -15.23 -5.84
C ASN A 240 -7.53 -14.00 -5.58
N PHE A 241 -7.09 -12.79 -5.95
CA PHE A 241 -7.81 -11.53 -5.67
C PHE A 241 -9.28 -11.56 -6.11
N LEU A 242 -9.58 -12.19 -7.25
CA LEU A 242 -10.96 -12.36 -7.75
C LEU A 242 -11.77 -13.38 -6.92
N ALA A 243 -11.20 -14.54 -6.57
CA ALA A 243 -11.89 -15.56 -5.77
C ALA A 243 -11.98 -15.21 -4.27
N LYS A 244 -11.02 -14.43 -3.74
CA LYS A 244 -11.07 -13.88 -2.38
C LYS A 244 -12.02 -12.68 -2.26
N LYS A 245 -12.22 -11.90 -3.33
CA LYS A 245 -13.33 -10.93 -3.44
C LYS A 245 -14.68 -11.64 -3.37
N LEU A 246 -14.81 -12.82 -3.97
CA LEU A 246 -16.02 -13.66 -3.87
C LEU A 246 -16.19 -14.23 -2.45
N MET A 247 -15.11 -14.68 -1.80
CA MET A 247 -15.13 -15.22 -0.43
C MET A 247 -15.33 -14.16 0.68
N ALA A 248 -15.01 -12.89 0.44
CA ALA A 248 -15.33 -11.79 1.35
C ALA A 248 -16.85 -11.67 1.62
N THR A 249 -17.67 -12.16 0.70
CA THR A 249 -19.14 -12.27 0.81
C THR A 249 -19.58 -13.34 1.82
N PHE A 250 -18.76 -14.36 2.09
CA PHE A 250 -19.12 -15.51 2.94
C PHE A 250 -18.53 -15.45 4.36
N ARG A 251 -17.57 -14.55 4.63
CA ARG A 251 -16.98 -14.33 5.97
C ARG A 251 -16.72 -12.84 6.25
N PRO A 252 -17.76 -12.04 6.55
CA PRO A 252 -17.65 -10.58 6.68
C PRO A 252 -16.69 -10.11 7.80
N GLY A 253 -16.60 -10.86 8.92
CA GLY A 253 -15.82 -10.47 10.09
C GLY A 253 -14.33 -10.22 9.82
N ARG A 254 -13.70 -11.04 8.98
CA ARG A 254 -12.26 -10.92 8.66
C ARG A 254 -11.89 -9.77 7.71
N TYR A 255 -12.88 -9.13 7.06
CA TYR A 255 -12.64 -8.00 6.16
C TYR A 255 -12.94 -6.66 6.84
N VAL A 256 -13.87 -6.62 7.82
CA VAL A 256 -14.08 -5.47 8.70
C VAL A 256 -12.81 -5.14 9.50
N GLU A 257 -12.11 -6.18 9.99
CA GLU A 257 -10.81 -6.03 10.68
C GLU A 257 -9.73 -5.34 9.82
N LYS A 258 -9.89 -5.34 8.49
CA LYS A 258 -8.93 -4.76 7.53
C LYS A 258 -9.32 -3.38 7.00
N MET A 259 -10.42 -2.81 7.50
CA MET A 259 -10.78 -1.44 7.22
C MET A 259 -9.86 -0.50 8.01
N GLY A 260 -9.28 0.50 7.35
CA GLY A 260 -8.42 1.47 8.01
C GLY A 260 -7.41 2.14 7.10
N LEU A 261 -6.66 3.07 7.68
CA LEU A 261 -5.54 3.76 7.05
C LEU A 261 -4.24 3.00 7.36
N TYR A 262 -3.41 2.83 6.33
CA TYR A 262 -2.11 2.17 6.45
C TYR A 262 -1.00 3.02 5.84
N PHE A 263 0.06 3.30 6.62
CA PHE A 263 1.28 3.90 6.09
C PHE A 263 2.18 2.80 5.51
N LEU A 264 2.70 3.03 4.30
CA LEU A 264 3.50 2.02 3.58
C LEU A 264 4.98 2.05 3.94
N GLN A 265 5.37 2.98 4.81
CA GLN A 265 6.73 3.23 5.27
C GLN A 265 6.69 3.60 6.76
N PRO A 266 7.82 3.50 7.49
CA PRO A 266 7.94 4.02 8.85
C PRO A 266 7.43 5.45 8.96
N TYR A 267 6.52 5.72 9.90
CA TYR A 267 5.98 7.06 10.12
C TYR A 267 7.12 8.08 10.32
N ASP A 268 7.05 9.21 9.60
CA ASP A 268 8.01 10.29 9.69
C ASP A 268 7.29 11.62 9.90
N PRO A 269 7.43 12.28 11.07
CA PRO A 269 6.69 13.50 11.39
C PRO A 269 7.09 14.69 10.51
N HIS A 270 8.24 14.64 9.84
CA HIS A 270 8.70 15.71 8.97
C HIS A 270 8.17 15.59 7.54
N ARG A 271 7.45 14.51 7.21
CA ARG A 271 6.85 14.32 5.90
C ARG A 271 5.35 14.59 5.90
N ILE A 272 4.88 15.18 4.80
CA ILE A 272 3.48 15.46 4.54
C ILE A 272 2.78 14.14 4.19
N PRO A 273 1.76 13.71 4.95
CA PRO A 273 1.00 12.52 4.60
C PRO A 273 0.17 12.73 3.33
N VAL A 274 0.32 11.83 2.35
CA VAL A 274 -0.54 11.72 1.18
C VAL A 274 -1.36 10.44 1.29
N VAL A 275 -2.67 10.57 1.46
CA VAL A 275 -3.56 9.42 1.68
C VAL A 275 -4.36 9.13 0.40
N PHE A 276 -4.14 7.95 -0.16
CA PHE A 276 -4.86 7.47 -1.33
C PHE A 276 -6.12 6.69 -0.94
N VAL A 277 -7.24 7.04 -1.56
CA VAL A 277 -8.56 6.44 -1.32
C VAL A 277 -9.05 5.77 -2.60
N HIS A 278 -9.16 4.44 -2.59
CA HIS A 278 -9.52 3.65 -3.76
C HIS A 278 -11.03 3.68 -4.09
N GLY A 279 -11.40 3.38 -5.34
CA GLY A 279 -12.78 3.39 -5.82
C GLY A 279 -13.56 2.10 -5.59
N LEU A 280 -14.75 2.02 -6.19
CA LEU A 280 -15.63 0.85 -6.13
C LEU A 280 -14.99 -0.39 -6.78
N ALA A 281 -15.27 -1.58 -6.25
CA ALA A 281 -14.74 -2.85 -6.77
C ALA A 281 -13.21 -2.90 -6.91
N SER A 282 -12.47 -2.09 -6.17
CA SER A 282 -11.01 -2.00 -6.22
C SER A 282 -10.38 -2.34 -4.86
N SER A 283 -9.11 -2.02 -4.67
CA SER A 283 -8.39 -2.17 -3.40
C SER A 283 -7.20 -1.21 -3.38
N PRO A 284 -6.56 -0.97 -2.21
CA PRO A 284 -5.37 -0.12 -2.12
C PRO A 284 -4.25 -0.44 -3.11
N PHE A 285 -4.11 -1.71 -3.51
CA PHE A 285 -3.07 -2.15 -4.45
C PHE A 285 -3.15 -1.46 -5.83
N MET A 286 -4.29 -0.88 -6.21
CA MET A 286 -4.40 -0.13 -7.47
C MET A 286 -3.45 1.07 -7.55
N TRP A 287 -3.04 1.59 -6.39
CA TRP A 287 -2.14 2.74 -6.26
C TRP A 287 -0.66 2.37 -6.29
N ALA A 288 -0.30 1.09 -6.32
CA ALA A 288 1.10 0.67 -6.25
C ALA A 288 1.95 1.33 -7.34
N GLN A 289 1.45 1.39 -8.58
CA GLN A 289 2.18 2.03 -9.67
C GLN A 289 2.24 3.56 -9.50
N THR A 290 1.11 4.23 -9.24
CA THR A 290 1.10 5.67 -8.95
C THR A 290 2.07 6.05 -7.84
N ILE A 291 2.02 5.37 -6.69
CA ILE A 291 2.90 5.62 -5.54
C ILE A 291 4.36 5.40 -5.93
N ASN A 292 4.67 4.33 -6.65
CA ASN A 292 6.02 4.07 -7.12
C ASN A 292 6.54 5.19 -8.01
N GLU A 293 5.78 5.60 -9.02
CA GLU A 293 6.23 6.66 -9.93
C GLU A 293 6.29 8.05 -9.27
N LEU A 294 5.48 8.31 -8.24
CA LEU A 294 5.61 9.49 -7.40
C LEU A 294 6.87 9.44 -6.52
N ASP A 295 7.10 8.31 -5.86
CA ASP A 295 8.27 8.07 -5.01
C ASP A 295 9.58 8.03 -5.80
N ALA A 296 9.53 7.94 -7.14
CA ALA A 296 10.70 8.01 -8.02
C ALA A 296 11.38 9.39 -7.96
N ASP A 297 10.61 10.47 -7.76
CA ASP A 297 11.12 11.83 -7.63
C ASP A 297 11.76 12.04 -6.24
N PRO A 298 13.06 12.38 -6.14
CA PRO A 298 13.72 12.64 -4.87
C PRO A 298 13.04 13.72 -4.02
N GLN A 299 12.55 14.81 -4.63
CA GLN A 299 11.86 15.87 -3.88
C GLN A 299 10.56 15.35 -3.27
N VAL A 300 9.83 14.51 -4.01
CA VAL A 300 8.60 13.92 -3.48
C VAL A 300 8.92 12.93 -2.36
N ARG A 301 9.90 12.05 -2.56
CA ARG A 301 10.32 11.02 -1.58
C ARG A 301 10.78 11.63 -0.25
N GLU A 302 11.50 12.75 -0.32
CA GLU A 302 12.02 13.45 0.85
C GLU A 302 10.90 14.05 1.70
N HIS A 303 9.94 14.72 1.07
CA HIS A 303 8.92 15.54 1.72
C HIS A 303 7.57 14.86 1.93
N TYR A 304 7.23 13.78 1.21
CA TYR A 304 5.92 13.13 1.28
C TYR A 304 5.99 11.70 1.78
N GLN A 305 4.98 11.33 2.58
CA GLN A 305 4.79 9.97 3.06
C GLN A 305 3.46 9.42 2.58
N PHE A 306 3.50 8.30 1.87
CA PHE A 306 2.32 7.70 1.28
C PHE A 306 1.59 6.75 2.24
N GLY A 307 0.28 6.96 2.36
CA GLY A 307 -0.66 6.08 3.04
C GLY A 307 -1.81 5.68 2.12
N VAL A 308 -2.48 4.58 2.46
CA VAL A 308 -3.65 4.09 1.73
C VAL A 308 -4.80 3.83 2.69
N PHE A 309 -6.02 4.18 2.30
CA PHE A 309 -7.22 3.81 3.03
C PHE A 309 -7.86 2.58 2.39
N ALA A 310 -7.97 1.50 3.17
CA ALA A 310 -8.65 0.28 2.76
C ALA A 310 -10.06 0.24 3.33
N TYR A 311 -11.06 -0.03 2.49
CA TYR A 311 -12.42 -0.23 2.94
C TYR A 311 -13.19 -1.24 2.08
N PRO A 312 -14.23 -1.89 2.64
CA PRO A 312 -15.12 -2.74 1.86
C PRO A 312 -15.95 -1.88 0.92
N THR A 313 -15.63 -1.92 -0.38
CA THR A 313 -16.26 -1.01 -1.36
C THR A 313 -17.78 -1.17 -1.52
N GLY A 314 -18.39 -2.26 -1.04
CA GLY A 314 -19.84 -2.45 -1.06
C GLY A 314 -20.59 -1.59 -0.02
N TYR A 315 -19.89 -1.04 0.97
CA TYR A 315 -20.51 -0.30 2.07
C TYR A 315 -21.11 1.03 1.61
N PRO A 316 -22.08 1.58 2.36
CA PRO A 316 -22.64 2.90 2.05
C PRO A 316 -21.51 3.95 2.01
N PRO A 317 -21.51 4.88 1.04
CA PRO A 317 -20.46 5.89 0.94
C PRO A 317 -20.32 6.74 2.20
N LEU A 318 -21.44 7.20 2.78
CA LEU A 318 -21.44 8.00 4.02
C LEU A 318 -20.78 7.28 5.19
N TYR A 319 -21.06 5.99 5.36
CA TYR A 319 -20.43 5.18 6.40
C TYR A 319 -18.93 5.02 6.14
N SER A 320 -18.54 4.83 4.89
CA SER A 320 -17.13 4.67 4.51
C SER A 320 -16.35 5.99 4.68
N ALA A 321 -16.99 7.13 4.43
CA ALA A 321 -16.45 8.46 4.71
C ALA A 321 -16.31 8.71 6.22
N LEU A 322 -17.29 8.31 7.04
CA LEU A 322 -17.18 8.33 8.51
C LEU A 322 -15.95 7.54 8.97
N ARG A 323 -15.75 6.32 8.47
CA ARG A 323 -14.60 5.49 8.84
C ARG A 323 -13.27 6.07 8.36
N LEU A 324 -13.24 6.76 7.22
CA LEU A 324 -12.08 7.53 6.81
C LEU A 324 -11.81 8.69 7.78
N ARG A 325 -12.84 9.41 8.25
CA ARG A 325 -12.66 10.48 9.26
C ARG A 325 -12.10 9.93 10.56
N GLU A 326 -12.64 8.81 11.03
CA GLU A 326 -12.13 8.16 12.24
C GLU A 326 -10.68 7.68 12.08
N ALA A 327 -10.31 7.20 10.89
CA ALA A 327 -8.94 6.79 10.60
C ALA A 327 -7.97 7.99 10.58
N LEU A 328 -8.37 9.13 10.00
CA LEU A 328 -7.60 10.37 10.04
C LEU A 328 -7.48 10.91 11.48
N ALA A 329 -8.59 10.97 12.22
CA ALA A 329 -8.59 11.36 13.63
C ALA A 329 -7.71 10.44 14.51
N LYS A 330 -7.58 9.15 14.15
CA LYS A 330 -6.63 8.25 14.80
C LYS A 330 -5.18 8.63 14.52
N VAL A 331 -4.84 9.02 13.28
CA VAL A 331 -3.51 9.56 12.95
C VAL A 331 -3.24 10.82 13.76
N ASP A 332 -4.21 11.74 13.82
CA ASP A 332 -4.12 12.98 14.61
C ASP A 332 -3.84 12.71 16.08
N LYS A 333 -4.51 11.69 16.65
CA LYS A 333 -4.32 11.30 18.06
C LYS A 333 -2.96 10.67 18.31
N LEU A 334 -2.49 9.81 17.40
CA LEU A 334 -1.20 9.12 17.53
C LEU A 334 -0.02 10.05 17.31
N TYR A 335 -0.17 11.04 16.43
CA TYR A 335 0.91 11.91 15.99
C TYR A 335 0.49 13.39 16.00
N PRO A 336 0.14 14.00 17.14
CA PRO A 336 -0.50 15.32 17.21
C PRO A 336 0.24 16.47 16.48
N ASN A 337 1.55 16.32 16.28
CA ASN A 337 2.40 17.29 15.57
C ASN A 337 2.64 16.94 14.09
N HIS A 338 1.89 16.00 13.51
CA HIS A 338 2.02 15.64 12.10
C HIS A 338 1.65 16.82 11.19
N ARG A 339 2.26 16.86 10.00
CA ARG A 339 1.90 17.84 8.96
C ARG A 339 0.50 17.58 8.42
N GLY A 340 -0.17 18.60 7.91
CA GLY A 340 -1.50 18.45 7.29
C GLY A 340 -1.51 17.47 6.09
N TYR A 341 -2.69 16.99 5.73
CA TYR A 341 -2.88 15.93 4.74
C TYR A 341 -3.00 16.46 3.30
N VAL A 342 -2.56 15.65 2.35
CA VAL A 342 -3.07 15.65 0.96
C VAL A 342 -3.92 14.41 0.75
N LEU A 343 -5.17 14.56 0.31
CA LEU A 343 -6.01 13.42 -0.06
C LEU A 343 -6.05 13.23 -1.58
N VAL A 344 -5.94 11.99 -2.04
CA VAL A 344 -6.11 11.63 -3.44
C VAL A 344 -7.17 10.54 -3.55
N GLY A 345 -8.30 10.84 -4.17
CA GLY A 345 -9.41 9.92 -4.28
C GLY A 345 -9.72 9.55 -5.73
N HIS A 346 -9.88 8.25 -5.99
CA HIS A 346 -10.34 7.75 -7.30
C HIS A 346 -11.80 7.31 -7.24
N SER A 347 -12.62 7.73 -8.21
CA SER A 347 -14.01 7.26 -8.33
C SER A 347 -14.79 7.42 -7.03
N LEU A 348 -15.41 6.37 -6.49
CA LEU A 348 -16.07 6.37 -5.18
C LEU A 348 -15.15 6.88 -4.05
N GLY A 349 -13.84 6.60 -4.10
CA GLY A 349 -12.88 7.10 -3.13
C GLY A 349 -12.72 8.62 -3.17
N GLY A 350 -12.95 9.25 -4.33
CA GLY A 350 -13.03 10.70 -4.46
C GLY A 350 -14.24 11.30 -3.76
N ILE A 351 -15.39 10.63 -3.79
CA ILE A 351 -16.57 11.05 -3.00
C ILE A 351 -16.25 10.98 -1.50
N LEU A 352 -15.58 9.92 -1.05
CA LEU A 352 -15.20 9.80 0.36
C LEU A 352 -14.24 10.92 0.77
N ALA A 353 -13.26 11.26 -0.09
CA ALA A 353 -12.34 12.37 0.14
C ALA A 353 -13.07 13.73 0.12
N HIS A 354 -14.05 13.91 -0.78
CA HIS A 354 -14.86 15.12 -0.88
C HIS A 354 -15.63 15.38 0.43
N MET A 355 -16.21 14.34 1.01
CA MET A 355 -16.93 14.41 2.29
C MET A 355 -16.02 14.81 3.48
N GLN A 356 -14.69 14.77 3.34
CA GLN A 356 -13.79 15.19 4.41
C GLN A 356 -13.47 16.68 4.38
N VAL A 357 -13.79 17.37 3.28
CA VAL A 357 -13.45 18.78 3.08
C VAL A 357 -14.68 19.68 2.96
N VAL A 358 -15.86 19.15 3.31
CA VAL A 358 -17.12 19.89 3.37
C VAL A 358 -17.78 19.70 4.73
N THR A 359 -18.61 20.66 5.14
CA THR A 359 -19.45 20.57 6.33
C THR A 359 -20.89 20.30 5.91
N VAL A 360 -21.49 19.25 6.48
CA VAL A 360 -22.89 18.87 6.26
C VAL A 360 -23.66 19.00 7.57
N THR A 361 -24.75 19.78 7.55
CA THR A 361 -25.58 20.09 8.72
C THR A 361 -26.99 19.51 8.60
N PRO A 362 -27.74 19.38 9.71
CA PRO A 362 -29.14 18.93 9.66
C PRO A 362 -30.02 19.75 8.72
N ALA A 363 -29.84 21.08 8.70
CA ALA A 363 -30.60 21.99 7.85
C ALA A 363 -30.41 21.72 6.34
N MET A 364 -29.25 21.20 5.92
CA MET A 364 -29.01 20.84 4.52
C MET A 364 -29.79 19.58 4.12
N TRP A 365 -29.90 18.61 5.03
CA TRP A 365 -30.71 17.42 4.84
C TRP A 365 -32.20 17.77 4.77
N GLU A 366 -32.71 18.59 5.70
CA GLU A 366 -34.10 19.06 5.70
C GLU A 366 -34.41 19.84 4.41
N ARG A 367 -33.52 20.71 3.95
CA ARG A 367 -33.70 21.45 2.69
C ARG A 367 -33.82 20.55 1.46
N THR A 368 -33.11 19.42 1.44
CA THR A 368 -33.02 18.56 0.24
C THR A 368 -34.04 17.42 0.25
N VAL A 369 -34.31 16.85 1.41
CA VAL A 369 -35.16 15.65 1.58
C VAL A 369 -36.51 15.99 2.24
N GLY A 370 -36.59 17.11 2.96
CA GLY A 370 -37.80 17.56 3.65
C GLY A 370 -38.02 16.90 5.01
N GLN A 371 -39.29 16.86 5.40
CA GLN A 371 -39.76 16.32 6.69
C GLN A 371 -39.20 14.93 7.04
N PRO A 372 -39.09 13.94 6.12
CA PRO A 372 -38.55 12.63 6.48
C PRO A 372 -37.12 12.69 7.03
N ALA A 373 -36.25 13.55 6.46
CA ALA A 373 -34.89 13.67 6.98
C ALA A 373 -34.85 14.33 8.36
N ARG A 374 -35.74 15.29 8.62
CA ARG A 374 -35.87 15.90 9.94
C ARG A 374 -36.32 14.87 10.97
N GLU A 375 -37.35 14.10 10.68
CA GLU A 375 -37.86 13.05 11.58
C GLU A 375 -36.78 12.00 11.89
N VAL A 376 -36.02 11.56 10.89
CA VAL A 376 -34.88 10.66 11.08
C VAL A 376 -33.81 11.29 11.96
N LEU A 377 -33.42 12.54 11.72
CA LEU A 377 -32.38 13.20 12.51
C LEU A 377 -32.82 13.48 13.95
N ASP A 378 -34.06 13.91 14.17
CA ASP A 378 -34.61 14.23 15.49
C ASP A 378 -34.72 12.99 16.39
N ARG A 379 -35.03 11.82 15.82
CA ARG A 379 -35.14 10.55 16.57
C ARG A 379 -33.83 9.76 16.70
N THR A 380 -32.77 10.18 16.01
CA THR A 380 -31.50 9.46 15.99
C THR A 380 -30.52 10.07 16.99
N ALA A 381 -29.99 9.25 17.91
CA ALA A 381 -28.97 9.70 18.86
C ALA A 381 -27.73 10.26 18.14
N HIS A 382 -27.20 11.39 18.63
CA HIS A 382 -26.10 12.12 17.97
C HIS A 382 -24.78 11.34 17.90
N ASP A 383 -24.55 10.42 18.84
CA ASP A 383 -23.39 9.54 18.90
C ASP A 383 -23.55 8.25 18.05
N SER A 384 -24.75 8.01 17.53
CA SER A 384 -25.04 6.84 16.69
C SER A 384 -24.25 6.86 15.38
N LEU A 385 -24.02 5.68 14.82
CA LEU A 385 -23.36 5.54 13.51
C LEU A 385 -24.11 6.23 12.38
N ILE A 386 -25.44 6.30 12.45
CA ILE A 386 -26.28 6.92 11.42
C ILE A 386 -26.09 8.44 11.47
N TYR A 387 -26.28 9.05 12.64
CA TYR A 387 -26.12 10.50 12.78
C TYR A 387 -24.72 10.96 12.40
N ARG A 388 -23.67 10.29 12.91
CA ARG A 388 -22.26 10.61 12.61
C ARG A 388 -21.87 10.36 11.16
N SER A 389 -22.63 9.53 10.43
CA SER A 389 -22.46 9.34 8.99
C SER A 389 -23.11 10.47 8.20
N LEU A 390 -24.26 10.98 8.64
CA LEU A 390 -25.06 12.01 7.95
C LEU A 390 -24.56 13.44 8.22
N ILE A 391 -24.14 13.71 9.45
CA ILE A 391 -23.76 15.04 9.95
C ILE A 391 -22.27 15.03 10.28
N PHE A 392 -21.51 15.92 9.66
CA PHE A 392 -20.05 15.98 9.81
C PHE A 392 -19.49 17.33 9.38
N GLN A 393 -18.27 17.62 9.86
CA GLN A 393 -17.55 18.85 9.55
C GLN A 393 -16.36 18.56 8.64
N ALA A 394 -15.95 19.57 7.88
CA ALA A 394 -14.70 19.54 7.15
C ALA A 394 -13.51 19.41 8.12
N ASP A 395 -12.52 18.60 7.76
CA ASP A 395 -11.29 18.42 8.53
C ASP A 395 -10.28 19.52 8.15
N PRO A 396 -9.97 20.46 9.06
CA PRO A 396 -9.07 21.57 8.78
C PRO A 396 -7.61 21.14 8.59
N ARG A 397 -7.25 19.90 8.95
CA ARG A 397 -5.91 19.34 8.71
C ARG A 397 -5.71 18.92 7.26
N ILE A 398 -6.77 18.74 6.46
CA ILE A 398 -6.64 18.47 5.04
C ILE A 398 -6.30 19.78 4.31
N LYS A 399 -5.12 19.84 3.71
CA LYS A 399 -4.59 21.06 3.07
C LYS A 399 -4.70 21.05 1.55
N ARG A 400 -5.00 19.89 0.94
CA ARG A 400 -5.26 19.76 -0.50
C ARG A 400 -5.98 18.45 -0.83
N VAL A 401 -6.83 18.46 -1.86
CA VAL A 401 -7.50 17.26 -2.37
C VAL A 401 -7.33 17.13 -3.88
N VAL A 402 -7.14 15.90 -4.37
CA VAL A 402 -7.13 15.59 -5.80
C VAL A 402 -8.19 14.54 -6.09
N PHE A 403 -9.12 14.87 -6.99
CA PHE A 403 -10.18 13.97 -7.45
C PHE A 403 -9.78 13.38 -8.81
N ILE A 404 -9.82 12.05 -8.92
CA ILE A 404 -9.50 11.33 -10.16
C ILE A 404 -10.73 10.55 -10.60
N CYS A 405 -11.30 10.87 -11.76
CA CYS A 405 -12.48 10.20 -12.32
C CYS A 405 -13.65 10.08 -11.31
N THR A 406 -13.90 11.12 -10.52
CA THR A 406 -14.81 11.05 -9.36
C THR A 406 -16.23 11.43 -9.77
N PRO A 407 -17.26 10.59 -9.56
CA PRO A 407 -18.65 10.91 -9.90
C PRO A 407 -19.31 11.79 -8.84
N HIS A 408 -18.89 13.05 -8.72
CA HIS A 408 -19.40 13.97 -7.70
C HIS A 408 -20.93 14.08 -7.73
N ARG A 409 -21.54 14.06 -8.91
CA ARG A 409 -23.00 14.13 -9.10
C ARG A 409 -23.63 12.78 -9.51
N GLY A 410 -22.90 11.69 -9.30
CA GLY A 410 -23.33 10.32 -9.59
C GLY A 410 -23.17 9.91 -11.05
N SER A 411 -23.49 8.66 -11.40
CA SER A 411 -23.47 8.23 -12.80
C SER A 411 -24.52 7.16 -13.08
N ASP A 412 -25.28 7.36 -14.16
CA ASP A 412 -26.23 6.36 -14.66
C ASP A 412 -25.51 5.17 -15.32
N THR A 413 -24.35 5.42 -15.94
CA THR A 413 -23.50 4.39 -16.57
C THR A 413 -22.76 3.54 -15.52
N ALA A 414 -22.62 4.02 -14.29
CA ALA A 414 -22.13 3.19 -13.19
C ALA A 414 -23.06 1.98 -12.95
N LEU A 415 -24.37 2.09 -13.22
CA LEU A 415 -25.30 0.97 -13.02
C LEU A 415 -25.17 -0.12 -14.11
N THR A 416 -24.74 0.23 -15.32
CA THR A 416 -24.59 -0.70 -16.47
C THR A 416 -23.14 -1.13 -16.73
N GLY A 417 -22.17 -0.24 -16.59
CA GLY A 417 -20.73 -0.52 -16.77
C GLY A 417 -20.11 -1.35 -15.63
N LEU A 418 -20.63 -1.23 -14.40
CA LEU A 418 -20.26 -2.11 -13.28
C LEU A 418 -21.00 -3.45 -13.30
N GLY A 419 -21.95 -3.67 -14.22
CA GLY A 419 -22.68 -4.94 -14.37
C GLY A 419 -21.78 -6.17 -14.55
N ARG A 420 -20.56 -5.99 -15.09
CA ARG A 420 -19.53 -7.05 -15.17
C ARG A 420 -18.89 -7.47 -13.84
N PHE A 421 -19.11 -6.71 -12.76
CA PHE A 421 -18.49 -6.93 -11.43
C PHE A 421 -19.51 -7.34 -10.35
N GLY A 422 -20.77 -7.60 -10.70
CA GLY A 422 -21.91 -7.58 -9.77
C GLY A 422 -22.35 -8.92 -9.15
N ARG A 423 -22.04 -9.10 -7.85
CA ARG A 423 -22.94 -9.69 -6.83
C ARG A 423 -22.54 -9.29 -5.39
N SER A 424 -21.24 -9.15 -5.10
CA SER A 424 -20.73 -8.81 -3.76
C SER A 424 -20.85 -7.32 -3.37
N LEU A 425 -21.02 -6.41 -4.35
CA LEU A 425 -21.16 -4.97 -4.11
C LEU A 425 -22.56 -4.56 -3.63
N ILE A 426 -23.52 -5.48 -3.70
CA ILE A 426 -24.93 -5.29 -3.32
C ILE A 426 -25.18 -5.81 -1.90
N ALA A 427 -24.37 -6.76 -1.43
CA ALA A 427 -24.55 -7.41 -0.13
C ALA A 427 -23.86 -6.61 1.00
N LEU A 428 -24.67 -6.03 1.89
CA LEU A 428 -24.18 -5.49 3.16
C LEU A 428 -23.90 -6.65 4.15
N PRO A 429 -22.91 -6.51 5.04
CA PRO A 429 -22.74 -7.45 6.16
C PRO A 429 -23.95 -7.43 7.09
N VAL A 430 -24.22 -8.57 7.71
CA VAL A 430 -25.35 -8.76 8.65
C VAL A 430 -25.39 -7.69 9.73
N ALA A 431 -24.24 -7.38 10.36
CA ALA A 431 -24.15 -6.37 11.41
C ALA A 431 -24.51 -4.94 10.96
N MET A 432 -24.34 -4.60 9.67
CA MET A 432 -24.80 -3.32 9.13
C MET A 432 -26.29 -3.39 8.79
N THR A 433 -26.78 -4.54 8.30
CA THR A 433 -28.20 -4.70 7.98
C THR A 433 -29.10 -4.57 9.20
N SER A 434 -28.68 -5.05 10.38
CA SER A 434 -29.44 -4.89 11.63
C SER A 434 -29.55 -3.42 12.02
N ILE A 435 -28.42 -2.70 12.06
CA ILE A 435 -28.40 -1.26 12.41
C ILE A 435 -29.31 -0.44 11.51
N PHE A 436 -29.28 -0.68 10.20
CA PHE A 436 -30.16 0.05 9.26
C PHE A 436 -31.64 -0.29 9.47
N ARG A 437 -31.99 -1.57 9.68
CA ARG A 437 -33.40 -1.98 9.87
C ARG A 437 -33.98 -1.58 11.22
N GLU A 438 -33.15 -1.51 12.25
CA GLU A 438 -33.57 -1.05 13.59
C GLU A 438 -33.79 0.47 13.61
N SER A 439 -33.09 1.22 12.76
CA SER A 439 -33.07 2.69 12.83
C SER A 439 -33.86 3.40 11.73
N LEU A 440 -34.08 2.77 10.58
CA LEU A 440 -34.77 3.38 9.43
C LEU A 440 -36.10 2.67 9.15
N THR A 441 -37.14 3.46 8.87
CA THR A 441 -38.42 2.94 8.38
C THR A 441 -38.35 2.66 6.87
N ASP A 442 -39.36 1.94 6.35
CA ASP A 442 -39.52 1.72 4.91
C ASP A 442 -39.67 3.03 4.11
N VAL A 443 -40.27 4.05 4.71
CA VAL A 443 -40.39 5.39 4.12
C VAL A 443 -39.01 6.04 4.02
N ASP A 444 -38.22 6.01 5.09
CA ASP A 444 -36.85 6.55 5.10
C ASP A 444 -35.98 5.86 4.05
N LEU A 445 -36.04 4.53 4.00
CA LEU A 445 -35.31 3.73 3.01
C LEU A 445 -35.70 4.12 1.59
N THR A 446 -37.00 4.32 1.32
CA THR A 446 -37.46 4.77 0.00
C THR A 446 -36.90 6.14 -0.38
N GLN A 447 -36.87 7.09 0.56
CA GLN A 447 -36.34 8.43 0.32
C GLN A 447 -34.82 8.45 0.11
N PHE A 448 -34.07 7.64 0.87
CA PHE A 448 -32.60 7.61 0.78
C PHE A 448 -32.06 6.73 -0.35
N THR A 449 -32.77 5.66 -0.74
CA THR A 449 -32.25 4.64 -1.67
C THR A 449 -33.12 4.45 -2.93
N GLY A 450 -34.29 5.09 -2.97
CA GLY A 450 -35.30 4.92 -4.03
C GLY A 450 -36.18 3.67 -3.87
N SER A 451 -36.04 2.88 -2.80
CA SER A 451 -36.92 1.73 -2.53
C SER A 451 -36.87 1.26 -1.06
N ALA A 452 -38.03 1.03 -0.45
CA ALA A 452 -38.18 0.44 0.89
C ALA A 452 -37.45 -0.90 1.05
N ARG A 453 -37.36 -1.69 -0.03
CA ARG A 453 -36.71 -3.02 -0.01
C ARG A 453 -35.19 -2.94 -0.19
N ARG A 454 -34.63 -1.77 -0.51
CA ARG A 454 -33.22 -1.60 -0.84
C ARG A 454 -32.51 -0.87 0.29
N LEU A 455 -31.62 -1.57 0.98
CA LEU A 455 -30.73 -0.94 1.96
C LEU A 455 -29.67 -0.06 1.26
N PRO A 456 -29.18 1.02 1.91
CA PRO A 456 -28.13 1.85 1.34
C PRO A 456 -26.88 1.03 1.06
N ASN A 457 -26.29 1.16 -0.14
CA ASN A 457 -25.01 0.54 -0.46
C ASN A 457 -24.24 1.44 -1.43
N SER A 458 -23.01 1.06 -1.78
CA SER A 458 -22.17 1.83 -2.70
C SER A 458 -22.83 2.11 -4.05
N VAL A 459 -23.55 1.15 -4.63
CA VAL A 459 -24.17 1.26 -5.95
C VAL A 459 -25.34 2.26 -5.92
N SER A 460 -26.25 2.13 -4.95
CA SER A 460 -27.33 3.11 -4.77
C SER A 460 -26.81 4.48 -4.31
N GLY A 461 -25.67 4.50 -3.63
CA GLY A 461 -24.93 5.70 -3.24
C GLY A 461 -24.38 6.53 -4.41
N LEU A 462 -24.12 5.90 -5.54
CA LEU A 462 -23.57 6.53 -6.75
C LEU A 462 -24.62 6.94 -7.78
N SER A 463 -25.91 6.69 -7.50
CA SER A 463 -27.01 7.14 -8.35
C SER A 463 -27.07 8.68 -8.39
N PRO A 464 -27.23 9.32 -9.56
CA PRO A 464 -27.48 10.76 -9.64
C PRO A 464 -28.72 11.22 -8.88
N LYS A 465 -29.66 10.29 -8.62
CA LYS A 465 -30.87 10.55 -7.84
C LYS A 465 -30.64 10.51 -6.32
N ASN A 466 -29.44 10.12 -5.86
CA ASN A 466 -29.15 10.03 -4.43
C ASN A 466 -29.09 11.44 -3.80
N PRO A 467 -29.91 11.76 -2.79
CA PRO A 467 -29.93 13.08 -2.17
C PRO A 467 -28.60 13.46 -1.52
N THR A 468 -27.82 12.48 -1.05
CA THR A 468 -26.51 12.70 -0.43
C THR A 468 -25.57 13.48 -1.33
N LEU A 469 -25.51 13.14 -2.63
CA LEU A 469 -24.60 13.79 -3.56
C LEU A 469 -25.01 15.25 -3.78
N LYS A 470 -26.32 15.53 -3.85
CA LYS A 470 -26.83 16.90 -3.94
C LYS A 470 -26.47 17.72 -2.71
N ILE A 471 -26.63 17.14 -1.51
CA ILE A 471 -26.29 17.78 -0.24
C ILE A 471 -24.79 18.10 -0.17
N VAL A 472 -23.93 17.11 -0.45
CA VAL A 472 -22.47 17.28 -0.41
C VAL A 472 -22.00 18.33 -1.41
N ASN A 473 -22.51 18.32 -2.65
CA ASN A 473 -22.13 19.32 -3.66
C ASN A 473 -22.72 20.72 -3.40
N SER A 474 -23.72 20.85 -2.51
CA SER A 474 -24.24 22.16 -2.10
C SER A 474 -23.35 22.85 -1.06
N ALA A 475 -22.43 22.10 -0.42
CA ALA A 475 -21.48 22.64 0.53
C ALA A 475 -20.21 23.16 -0.16
N GLY A 476 -19.67 24.26 0.36
CA GLY A 476 -18.37 24.78 -0.08
C GLY A 476 -17.21 23.86 0.33
N ILE A 477 -16.31 23.59 -0.61
CA ILE A 477 -15.08 22.83 -0.37
C ILE A 477 -14.07 23.74 0.35
N SER A 478 -13.68 23.35 1.56
CA SER A 478 -12.84 24.15 2.47
C SER A 478 -11.33 24.13 2.17
N ALA A 479 -10.89 23.25 1.28
CA ALA A 479 -9.47 23.08 0.92
C ALA A 479 -9.26 23.27 -0.59
N PRO A 480 -8.08 23.76 -1.04
CA PRO A 480 -7.71 23.75 -2.45
C PRO A 480 -7.86 22.36 -3.06
N TYR A 481 -8.49 22.27 -4.24
CA TYR A 481 -8.75 21.00 -4.89
C TYR A 481 -8.47 21.02 -6.39
N HIS A 482 -8.27 19.82 -6.94
CA HIS A 482 -7.94 19.59 -8.35
C HIS A 482 -8.74 18.40 -8.89
N SER A 483 -9.01 18.43 -10.19
CA SER A 483 -9.72 17.37 -10.90
C SER A 483 -8.86 16.79 -12.02
N ILE A 484 -8.79 15.47 -12.07
CA ILE A 484 -8.21 14.71 -13.18
C ILE A 484 -9.34 13.86 -13.77
N ILE A 485 -9.78 14.21 -14.97
CA ILE A 485 -10.97 13.63 -15.60
C ILE A 485 -10.55 12.76 -16.77
N GLY A 486 -10.98 11.50 -16.77
CA GLY A 486 -10.74 10.60 -17.90
C GLY A 486 -11.65 10.93 -19.08
N ASP A 487 -11.09 10.88 -20.28
CA ASP A 487 -11.81 10.98 -21.54
C ASP A 487 -11.28 9.90 -22.49
N ARG A 488 -12.18 9.10 -23.07
CA ARG A 488 -11.79 8.04 -24.02
C ARG A 488 -11.41 8.57 -25.41
N GLY A 489 -11.35 9.89 -25.60
CA GLY A 489 -10.83 10.53 -26.80
C GLY A 489 -11.80 10.51 -27.97
N LYS A 490 -13.09 10.72 -27.68
CA LYS A 490 -14.14 10.79 -28.73
C LYS A 490 -14.26 12.16 -29.38
N GLY A 491 -13.49 13.15 -28.92
CA GLY A 491 -13.50 14.52 -29.46
C GLY A 491 -14.75 15.31 -29.12
N ASP A 492 -15.46 14.94 -28.05
CA ASP A 492 -16.78 15.47 -27.68
C ASP A 492 -16.78 16.21 -26.34
N THR A 493 -15.61 16.53 -25.75
CA THR A 493 -15.49 17.36 -24.55
C THR A 493 -16.24 18.69 -24.73
N PRO A 494 -17.11 19.14 -23.78
CA PRO A 494 -17.33 18.64 -22.42
C PRO A 494 -18.44 17.56 -22.28
N ASN A 495 -18.99 17.03 -23.37
CA ASN A 495 -19.94 15.92 -23.35
C ASN A 495 -19.26 14.53 -23.28
N SER A 496 -18.02 14.49 -22.80
CA SER A 496 -17.19 13.29 -22.82
C SER A 496 -17.40 12.39 -21.59
N THR A 497 -16.81 11.19 -21.64
CA THR A 497 -16.86 10.22 -20.55
C THR A 497 -15.66 9.28 -20.56
N ASP A 498 -15.20 8.93 -19.36
CA ASP A 498 -14.22 7.86 -19.13
C ASP A 498 -14.79 6.44 -19.34
N GLY A 499 -16.08 6.34 -19.71
CA GLY A 499 -16.83 5.11 -19.93
C GLY A 499 -17.65 4.65 -18.71
N VAL A 500 -17.45 5.25 -17.55
CA VAL A 500 -18.22 5.00 -16.33
C VAL A 500 -18.78 6.31 -15.77
N VAL A 501 -18.01 7.38 -15.78
CA VAL A 501 -18.39 8.69 -15.26
C VAL A 501 -18.36 9.70 -16.40
N PRO A 502 -19.47 10.44 -16.63
CA PRO A 502 -19.48 11.53 -17.59
C PRO A 502 -18.79 12.78 -17.02
N TYR A 503 -18.27 13.62 -17.90
CA TYR A 503 -17.58 14.86 -17.54
C TYR A 503 -18.42 15.75 -16.61
N TRP A 504 -19.71 15.96 -16.91
CA TRP A 504 -20.61 16.79 -16.08
C TRP A 504 -20.70 16.34 -14.61
N SER A 505 -20.49 15.04 -14.35
CA SER A 505 -20.48 14.49 -13.00
C SER A 505 -19.11 14.59 -12.33
N SER A 506 -18.03 14.60 -13.11
CA SER A 506 -16.66 14.72 -12.61
C SER A 506 -16.19 16.16 -12.40
N HIS A 507 -16.74 17.08 -13.17
CA HIS A 507 -16.40 18.49 -13.14
C HIS A 507 -16.86 19.15 -11.84
N LEU A 508 -16.07 20.07 -11.27
CA LEU A 508 -16.44 20.89 -10.12
C LEU A 508 -15.98 22.33 -10.32
N ASP A 509 -16.92 23.28 -10.23
CA ASP A 509 -16.62 24.69 -10.36
C ASP A 509 -15.73 25.19 -9.21
N GLY A 510 -14.57 25.75 -9.55
CA GLY A 510 -13.61 26.28 -8.57
C GLY A 510 -12.39 25.40 -8.32
N ALA A 511 -12.22 24.30 -9.07
CA ALA A 511 -10.98 23.53 -9.05
C ALA A 511 -9.79 24.42 -9.44
N GLN A 512 -8.68 24.33 -8.69
CA GLN A 512 -7.45 25.08 -9.01
C GLN A 512 -6.77 24.58 -10.29
N SER A 513 -6.99 23.31 -10.64
CA SER A 513 -6.74 22.79 -11.98
C SER A 513 -7.73 21.69 -12.30
N GLU A 514 -8.06 21.58 -13.57
CA GLU A 514 -8.78 20.47 -14.15
C GLU A 514 -8.00 19.98 -15.36
N VAL A 515 -7.60 18.70 -15.34
CA VAL A 515 -6.83 18.08 -16.42
C VAL A 515 -7.63 16.92 -16.98
N ILE A 516 -7.89 16.98 -18.28
CA ILE A 516 -8.50 15.88 -19.03
C ILE A 516 -7.39 14.95 -19.52
N VAL A 517 -7.49 13.67 -19.20
CA VAL A 517 -6.50 12.65 -19.58
C VAL A 517 -7.12 11.65 -20.57
N PRO A 518 -6.38 11.22 -21.60
CA PRO A 518 -6.90 10.36 -22.66
C PRO A 518 -6.97 8.89 -22.19
N GLY A 519 -7.98 8.55 -21.39
CA GLY A 519 -8.15 7.18 -20.93
C GLY A 519 -9.48 6.83 -20.30
N PRO A 520 -9.65 5.54 -19.97
CA PRO A 520 -10.89 5.00 -19.39
C PRO A 520 -10.98 5.34 -17.90
N HIS A 521 -12.05 4.92 -17.23
CA HIS A 521 -12.27 5.16 -15.80
C HIS A 521 -11.07 4.78 -14.89
N GLY A 522 -10.29 3.76 -15.26
CA GLY A 522 -9.06 3.36 -14.57
C GLY A 522 -7.83 4.20 -14.95
N SER A 523 -7.96 5.53 -14.98
CA SER A 523 -6.91 6.44 -15.45
C SER A 523 -5.85 6.82 -14.40
N GLN A 524 -5.91 6.27 -13.19
CA GLN A 524 -5.01 6.66 -12.08
C GLN A 524 -3.52 6.37 -12.33
N ASN A 525 -3.21 5.41 -13.21
CA ASN A 525 -1.86 4.99 -13.55
C ASN A 525 -1.38 5.56 -14.90
N LEU A 526 -2.15 6.44 -15.54
CA LEU A 526 -1.71 7.07 -16.79
C LEU A 526 -0.54 8.01 -16.52
N PRO A 527 0.44 8.09 -17.44
CA PRO A 527 1.56 9.04 -17.30
C PRO A 527 1.09 10.48 -17.09
N GLN A 528 0.01 10.91 -17.76
CA GLN A 528 -0.56 12.26 -17.63
C GLN A 528 -1.14 12.50 -16.24
N THR A 529 -1.83 11.50 -15.68
CA THR A 529 -2.37 11.56 -14.31
C THR A 529 -1.23 11.66 -13.29
N ILE A 530 -0.18 10.84 -13.46
CA ILE A 530 0.99 10.83 -12.57
C ILE A 530 1.75 12.16 -12.68
N ALA A 531 1.90 12.71 -13.89
CA ALA A 531 2.52 14.00 -14.11
C ALA A 531 1.73 15.14 -13.43
N GLU A 532 0.40 15.12 -13.49
CA GLU A 532 -0.43 16.12 -12.82
C GLU A 532 -0.35 15.98 -11.28
N LEU A 533 -0.32 14.75 -10.75
CA LEU A 533 -0.09 14.52 -9.32
C LEU A 533 1.28 15.07 -8.89
N HIS A 534 2.35 14.82 -9.65
CA HIS A 534 3.67 15.42 -9.40
C HIS A 534 3.62 16.94 -9.35
N ARG A 535 2.97 17.57 -10.35
CA ARG A 535 2.83 19.03 -10.40
C ARG A 535 2.07 19.56 -9.18
N ILE A 536 0.99 18.90 -8.78
CA ILE A 536 0.15 19.27 -7.63
C ILE A 536 0.93 19.14 -6.31
N LEU A 537 1.68 18.06 -6.11
CA LEU A 537 2.50 17.88 -4.91
C LEU A 537 3.59 18.96 -4.84
N ARG A 538 4.33 19.21 -5.93
CA ARG A 538 5.32 20.31 -5.94
C ARG A 538 4.69 21.68 -5.69
N LEU A 539 3.50 21.95 -6.23
CA LEU A 539 2.73 23.16 -5.93
C LEU A 539 2.38 23.26 -4.43
N HIS A 540 1.99 22.14 -3.81
CA HIS A 540 1.70 22.12 -2.37
C HIS A 540 2.94 22.47 -1.54
N LEU A 541 4.12 21.89 -1.84
CA LEU A 541 5.38 22.26 -1.17
C LEU A 541 5.72 23.74 -1.31
N LYS A 542 5.48 24.32 -2.48
CA LYS A 542 5.78 25.73 -2.75
C LYS A 542 4.89 26.64 -1.89
N ASN A 543 3.61 26.29 -1.77
CA ASN A 543 2.62 27.06 -1.03
C ASN A 543 2.74 26.88 0.49
N SER A 544 3.27 25.74 0.96
CA SER A 544 3.51 25.51 2.39
C SER A 544 4.83 26.11 2.90
N GLY A 545 5.65 26.70 2.01
CA GLY A 545 6.96 27.26 2.38
C GLY A 545 8.08 26.22 2.52
N GLU A 546 7.77 24.94 2.37
CA GLU A 546 8.72 23.82 2.56
C GLU A 546 9.86 23.80 1.54
N LEU A 547 9.60 24.30 0.32
CA LEU A 547 10.63 24.43 -0.71
C LEU A 547 11.64 25.56 -0.44
N ARG A 548 11.33 26.51 0.46
CA ARG A 548 12.23 27.64 0.78
C ARG A 548 13.23 27.27 1.88
N THR A 549 12.88 26.36 2.79
CA THR A 549 13.72 25.95 3.92
C THR A 549 14.93 25.12 3.45
N THR A 550 14.78 24.31 2.40
CA THR A 550 15.85 23.43 1.88
C THR A 550 17.04 24.20 1.26
N ILE A 551 16.80 25.42 0.77
CA ILE A 551 17.87 26.27 0.20
C ILE A 551 18.65 27.00 1.30
N ALA A 552 18.02 27.29 2.44
CA ALA A 552 18.68 27.94 3.57
C ALA A 552 19.55 26.99 4.41
N GLU A 553 19.22 25.69 4.45
CA GLU A 553 19.96 24.69 5.24
C GLU A 553 21.13 24.00 4.50
N THR A 554 21.31 24.29 3.20
CA THR A 554 22.47 23.80 2.41
C THR A 554 23.65 24.77 2.37
N GLY A 555 23.56 25.87 3.13
CA GLY A 555 24.62 26.87 3.26
C GLY A 555 25.20 26.95 4.66
N TYR A 556 25.79 25.86 5.19
CA TYR A 556 26.81 25.90 6.27
C TYR A 556 27.73 24.69 6.19
#